data_AF-A0A961KEH1-F1
#
_entry.id   AF-A0A961KEH1-F1
#
_cell.length_a   1.000
_cell.length_b   1.000
_cell.length_c   1.000
_cell.angle_alpha   90.00
_cell.angle_beta   90.00
_cell.angle_gamma   90.00
#
_symmetry.space_group_name_H-M   'P 1'
#
loop_
_entity.id
_entity.type
_entity.pdbx_description
1 polymer ?
#
loop_
_entity_poly.entity_id
_entity_poly.type
_entity_poly.pdbx_seq_one_letter_code
_entity_poly.pdbx_strand_id
1 'polypeptide(L)' 'QAWIFLVMLSAGSTLIAASGRTGLVVSLAILALAWLKARTVLRVYLGLAAAPAWARGFAIVLAGYMLLAMALVAMAGST' A
#
# COMPACT_ATOMS: atom_id res chain seq x y z
N GLN A 1 -13.22 8.33 -10.81
CA GLN A 1 -12.20 7.37 -11.31
C GLN A 1 -11.41 6.70 -10.17
N ALA A 2 -10.82 7.44 -9.22
CA ALA A 2 -10.05 6.85 -8.11
C ALA A 2 -10.80 5.80 -7.27
N TRP A 3 -12.12 5.95 -7.11
CA TRP A 3 -12.96 4.94 -6.46
C TRP A 3 -12.91 3.57 -7.16
N ILE A 4 -13.03 3.52 -8.51
CA ILE A 4 -12.96 2.26 -9.28
C ILE A 4 -11.60 1.59 -9.08
N PHE A 5 -10.53 2.39 -9.06
CA PHE A 5 -9.19 1.89 -8.80
C PHE A 5 -9.07 1.27 -7.41
N LEU A 6 -9.63 1.90 -6.37
CA LEU A 6 -9.68 1.35 -5.02
C LEU A 6 -10.49 0.04 -4.95
N VAL A 7 -11.60 -0.05 -5.68
CA VAL A 7 -12.39 -1.29 -5.78
C VAL A 7 -11.56 -2.41 -6.40
N MET A 8 -10.85 -2.17 -7.51
CA MET A 8 -9.95 -3.15 -8.13
C MET A 8 -8.82 -3.58 -7.20
N LEU A 9 -8.21 -2.63 -6.48
CA LEU A 9 -7.19 -2.88 -5.47
C LEU A 9 -7.73 -3.73 -4.30
N SER A 10 -8.98 -3.52 -3.89
CA SER A 10 -9.64 -4.34 -2.87
C SER A 10 -9.94 -5.73 -3.36
N ALA A 11 -10.48 -5.88 -4.56
CA ALA A 11 -10.69 -7.19 -5.19
C ALA A 11 -9.37 -7.98 -5.28
N GLY A 12 -8.28 -7.34 -5.72
CA GLY A 12 -6.95 -7.95 -5.77
C GLY A 12 -6.47 -8.44 -4.39
N SER A 13 -6.60 -7.62 -3.35
CA SER A 13 -6.22 -8.04 -1.98
C SER A 13 -7.10 -9.18 -1.45
N THR A 14 -8.41 -9.18 -1.78
CA THR A 14 -9.34 -10.24 -1.38
C THR A 14 -9.04 -11.55 -2.08
N LEU A 15 -8.72 -11.54 -3.38
CA LEU A 15 -8.35 -12.74 -4.13
C LEU A 15 -7.06 -13.36 -3.59
N ILE A 16 -6.07 -12.54 -3.25
CA ILE A 16 -4.83 -13.01 -2.62
C ILE A 16 -5.14 -13.66 -1.27
N ALA A 17 -5.95 -13.01 -0.42
CA ALA A 17 -6.34 -13.57 0.88
C ALA A 17 -7.16 -14.86 0.74
N ALA A 18 -8.12 -14.90 -0.20
CA ALA A 18 -8.97 -16.07 -0.45
C ALA A 18 -8.21 -17.26 -1.04
N SER A 19 -7.03 -17.04 -1.63
CA SER A 19 -6.19 -18.12 -2.17
C SER A 19 -5.62 -19.04 -1.08
N GLY A 20 -5.67 -18.63 0.20
CA GLY A 20 -5.12 -19.38 1.33
C GLY A 20 -3.59 -19.48 1.31
N ARG A 21 -2.91 -18.87 0.33
CA ARG A 21 -1.45 -18.86 0.25
C ARG A 21 -0.89 -17.95 1.32
N THR A 22 0.12 -18.43 2.02
CA THR A 22 0.86 -17.68 3.02
C THR A 22 2.35 -17.66 2.65
N GLY A 23 3.10 -16.75 3.27
CA GLY A 23 4.54 -16.64 3.05
C GLY A 23 4.97 -15.26 2.59
N LEU A 24 6.29 -15.07 2.53
CA LEU A 24 6.94 -13.78 2.30
C LEU A 24 6.36 -13.03 1.09
N VAL A 25 6.27 -13.69 -0.06
CA VAL A 25 5.83 -13.09 -1.33
C VAL A 25 4.39 -12.59 -1.22
N VAL A 26 3.51 -13.34 -0.54
CA VAL A 26 2.11 -12.95 -0.34
C VAL A 26 2.02 -11.73 0.56
N SER A 27 2.75 -11.72 1.67
CA SER A 27 2.79 -10.59 2.60
C SER A 27 3.32 -9.31 1.92
N LEU A 28 4.38 -9.42 1.13
CA LEU A 28 4.92 -8.29 0.35
C LEU A 28 3.93 -7.80 -0.71
N ALA A 29 3.20 -8.70 -1.39
CA ALA A 29 2.17 -8.32 -2.35
C ALA A 29 1.02 -7.56 -1.69
N ILE A 30 0.58 -7.99 -0.51
CA ILE A 30 -0.46 -7.29 0.28
C ILE A 30 0.03 -5.90 0.69
N LEU A 31 1.27 -5.78 1.17
CA LEU A 31 1.90 -4.50 1.52
C LEU A 31 1.98 -3.55 0.31
N ALA A 32 2.35 -4.07 -0.87
CA ALA A 32 2.38 -3.28 -2.09
C ALA A 32 0.98 -2.76 -2.49
N LEU A 33 -0.06 -3.60 -2.38
CA LEU A 33 -1.44 -3.18 -2.62
C LEU A 33 -1.89 -2.13 -1.60
N ALA A 34 -1.55 -2.31 -0.32
CA ALA A 34 -1.85 -1.34 0.73
C ALA A 34 -1.20 0.03 0.47
N TRP A 35 0.06 0.03 0.02
CA TRP A 35 0.76 1.26 -0.37
C TRP A 35 0.05 1.98 -1.52
N LEU A 36 -0.35 1.25 -2.55
CA LEU A 36 -1.04 1.85 -3.71
C LEU A 36 -2.41 2.44 -3.34
N LYS A 37 -3.16 1.79 -2.44
CA LYS A 37 -4.39 2.34 -1.84
C LYS A 37 -4.11 3.62 -1.07
N ALA A 38 -3.15 3.60 -0.15
CA ALA A 38 -2.81 4.76 0.69
C ALA A 38 -2.40 5.97 -0.16
N ARG A 39 -1.56 5.76 -1.19
CA ARG A 39 -1.14 6.82 -2.12
C ARG A 39 -2.33 7.42 -2.88
N THR A 40 -3.29 6.59 -3.29
CA THR A 40 -4.51 7.04 -3.98
C THR A 40 -5.39 7.88 -3.06
N VAL A 41 -5.58 7.45 -1.81
CA VAL A 41 -6.37 8.19 -0.80
C VAL A 41 -5.72 9.54 -0.49
N LEU A 42 -4.41 9.56 -0.21
CA LEU A 42 -3.67 10.80 0.04
C LEU A 42 -3.78 11.77 -1.15
N ARG A 43 -3.54 11.29 -2.38
CA ARG A 43 -3.50 12.17 -3.54
C ARG A 43 -4.87 12.71 -3.94
N VAL A 44 -5.91 11.88 -3.90
CA VAL A 44 -7.23 12.20 -4.47
C VAL A 44 -8.23 12.64 -3.42
N TYR A 45 -8.28 11.96 -2.27
CA TYR A 45 -9.31 12.21 -1.26
C TYR A 45 -8.90 13.27 -0.22
N LEU A 46 -7.62 13.32 0.13
CA LEU A 46 -7.07 14.37 1.00
C LEU A 46 -6.75 15.68 0.27
N GLY A 47 -6.98 15.73 -1.05
CA GLY A 47 -6.77 16.94 -1.85
C GLY A 47 -5.31 17.40 -1.93
N LEU A 48 -4.34 16.56 -1.53
CA LEU A 48 -2.91 16.90 -1.54
C LEU A 48 -2.38 17.27 -2.93
N ALA A 49 -3.11 16.95 -4.00
CA ALA A 49 -2.84 17.46 -5.34
C ALA A 49 -2.83 19.00 -5.42
N ALA A 50 -3.60 19.70 -4.57
CA ALA A 50 -3.64 21.15 -4.48
C ALA A 50 -2.50 21.76 -3.64
N ALA A 51 -1.72 20.94 -2.92
CA ALA A 51 -0.65 21.39 -2.02
C ALA A 51 0.64 20.55 -2.20
N PRO A 52 1.49 20.89 -3.19
CA PRO A 52 2.65 20.07 -3.59
C PRO A 52 3.69 19.86 -2.48
N ALA A 53 3.90 20.88 -1.64
CA ALA A 53 4.85 20.81 -0.53
C ALA A 53 4.43 19.77 0.52
N TRP A 54 3.15 19.76 0.89
CA TRP A 54 2.57 18.79 1.82
C TRP A 54 2.54 17.38 1.21
N ALA A 55 2.18 17.27 -0.08
CA ALA A 55 2.18 16.00 -0.80
C ALA A 55 3.54 15.29 -0.75
N ARG A 56 4.63 16.05 -0.90
CA ARG A 56 5.99 15.49 -0.82
C ARG A 56 6.32 14.96 0.58
N GLY A 57 5.99 15.71 1.63
CA GLY A 57 6.20 15.28 3.02
C GLY A 57 5.46 13.99 3.33
N PHE A 58 4.16 13.94 3.02
CA PHE A 58 3.35 12.73 3.20
C PHE A 58 3.85 11.56 2.37
N ALA A 59 4.30 11.79 1.14
CA ALA A 59 4.85 10.73 0.30
C ALA A 59 6.14 10.13 0.89
N ILE A 60 7.03 10.96 1.45
CA ILE A 60 8.27 10.50 2.10
C ILE A 60 7.95 9.67 3.35
N VAL A 61 7.07 10.18 4.22
CA VAL A 61 6.68 9.47 5.45
C VAL A 61 5.99 8.15 5.13
N LEU A 62 5.05 8.15 4.17
CA LEU A 62 4.38 6.93 3.72
C LEU A 62 5.36 5.91 3.13
N ALA A 63 6.32 6.36 2.31
CA ALA A 63 7.33 5.49 1.74
C ALA A 63 8.22 4.88 2.82
N GLY A 64 8.70 5.70 3.77
CA GLY A 64 9.50 5.21 4.90
C GLY A 64 8.76 4.18 5.75
N TYR A 65 7.49 4.45 6.08
CA TYR A 65 6.65 3.50 6.82
C TYR A 65 6.45 2.18 6.06
N MET A 66 6.12 2.24 4.77
CA MET A 66 5.89 1.04 3.95
C MET A 66 7.18 0.22 3.75
N LEU A 67 8.31 0.88 3.53
CA LEU A 67 9.62 0.21 3.44
C LEU A 67 9.99 -0.48 4.76
N LEU A 68 9.76 0.18 5.89
CA LEU A 68 9.99 -0.41 7.20
C LEU A 68 9.09 -1.63 7.43
N ALA A 69 7.80 -1.53 7.10
CA ALA A 69 6.87 -2.66 7.22
C ALA A 69 7.27 -3.84 6.30
N MET A 70 7.71 -3.56 5.06
CA MET A 70 8.25 -4.58 4.16
C MET A 70 9.53 -5.21 4.70
N ALA A 71 10.43 -4.43 5.28
CA ALA A 71 11.65 -4.94 5.90
C ALA A 71 11.34 -5.85 7.10
N LEU A 72 10.38 -5.46 7.95
CA LEU A 72 9.93 -6.31 9.06
C LEU A 72 9.35 -7.65 8.57
N VAL A 73 8.54 -7.62 7.51
CA VAL A 73 8.02 -8.84 6.88
C VAL A 73 9.15 -9.68 6.28
N ALA A 74 10.15 -9.05 5.66
CA ALA A 74 11.32 -9.74 5.12
C ALA A 74 12.14 -10.44 6.21
N MET A 75 12.36 -9.76 7.34
CA MET A 75 13.05 -10.33 8.50
C MET A 75 12.24 -11.48 9.12
N ALA A 76 10.94 -11.29 9.32
CA ALA A 76 10.07 -12.33 9.90
C ALA A 76 9.91 -13.55 8.99
N GLY A 77 9.99 -13.37 7.66
CA GLY A 77 9.94 -14.48 6.70
C GLY A 77 11.28 -15.20 6.51
N SER A 78 12.36 -14.71 7.12
CA SER A 78 13.71 -15.31 7.06
C SER A 78 14.03 -16.23 8.23
N THR A 79 13.20 -16.21 9.28
CA THR A 79 13.28 -17.07 10.48
C THR A 79 12.38 -18.28 10.34
#